data_AF-A0A3D2F5T9-F1
#
_entry.id   AF-A0A3D2F5T9-F1
#
_cell.length_a   1.000
_cell.length_b   1.000
_cell.length_c   1.000
_cell.angle_alpha   90.00
_cell.angle_beta   90.00
_cell.angle_gamma   90.00
#
_symmetry.space_group_name_H-M   'P 1'
#
loop_
_entity.id
_entity.type
_entity.pdbx_description
1 polymer ?
#
loop_
_entity_poly.entity_id
_entity_poly.type
_entity_poly.pdbx_seq_one_letter_code
_entity_poly.pdbx_strand_id
1 'polypeptide(L)' 'MTIERMHTGERASKIVKHNGTVYLSGQVGTSDDSIQDQTQQCLDKIDALLAEAGSSNRQLLQVTVWLSDMGYFADMNG' A
#
# COMPACT_ATOMS: atom_id res chain seq x y z
N MET A 1 23.34 9.44 3.52
CA MET A 1 22.42 8.91 2.50
C MET A 1 21.17 9.77 2.49
N THR A 2 20.65 10.12 1.31
CA THR A 2 19.54 11.07 1.15
C THR A 2 18.19 10.36 1.23
N ILE A 3 17.15 11.06 1.70
CA ILE A 3 15.76 10.61 1.63
C ILE A 3 15.18 11.11 0.31
N GLU A 4 14.63 10.21 -0.49
CA GLU A 4 13.90 10.55 -1.72
C GLU A 4 12.40 10.45 -1.48
N ARG A 5 11.63 11.43 -1.97
CA ARG A 5 10.18 11.50 -1.82
C ARG A 5 9.53 11.67 -3.18
N MET A 6 8.53 10.84 -3.49
CA MET A 6 7.76 10.92 -4.73
C MET A 6 6.28 11.13 -4.41
N HIS A 7 5.57 11.79 -5.32
CA HIS A 7 4.14 12.14 -5.16
C HIS A 7 3.84 12.82 -3.82
N THR A 8 4.60 13.88 -3.53
CA THR A 8 4.43 14.66 -2.31
C THR A 8 3.27 15.63 -2.47
N GLY A 9 2.22 15.44 -1.67
CA GLY A 9 1.17 16.43 -1.44
C GLY A 9 1.40 17.19 -0.13
N GLU A 10 0.43 18.02 0.25
CA GLU A 10 0.49 18.84 1.47
C GLU A 10 0.59 17.99 2.76
N ARG A 11 -0.05 16.81 2.79
CA ARG A 11 -0.10 15.95 3.97
C ARG A 11 0.98 14.87 4.02
N ALA A 12 1.34 14.29 2.87
CA ALA A 12 2.21 13.11 2.79
C ALA A 12 2.81 12.90 1.39
N SER A 13 3.87 12.10 1.33
CA SER A 13 4.40 11.51 0.10
C SER A 13 3.87 10.09 -0.06
N LYS A 14 3.48 9.68 -1.28
CA LYS A 14 3.02 8.31 -1.52
C LYS A 14 4.16 7.28 -1.44
N ILE A 15 5.36 7.69 -1.83
CA ILE A 15 6.58 6.86 -1.82
C ILE A 15 7.68 7.63 -1.11
N VAL A 16 8.35 6.98 -0.16
CA VAL A 16 9.59 7.46 0.46
C VAL A 16 10.64 6.37 0.36
N LYS A 17 11.80 6.70 -0.20
CA LYS A 17 12.94 5.76 -0.33
C LYS A 17 14.06 6.20 0.58
N HIS A 18 14.58 5.27 1.37
CA HIS A 18 15.76 5.51 2.20
C HIS A 18 16.56 4.23 2.38
N ASN A 19 17.86 4.30 2.08
CA ASN A 19 18.81 3.18 2.29
C ASN A 19 18.32 1.84 1.69
N GLY A 20 17.86 1.86 0.44
CA GLY A 20 17.34 0.67 -0.26
C GLY A 20 15.96 0.19 0.20
N THR A 21 15.34 0.84 1.20
CA THR A 21 13.99 0.51 1.68
C THR A 21 12.97 1.49 1.11
N VAL A 22 11.82 0.95 0.68
CA VAL A 22 10.67 1.71 0.19
C VAL A 22 9.59 1.70 1.25
N TYR A 23 9.09 2.88 1.61
CA TYR A 23 7.94 3.08 2.48
C TYR A 23 6.80 3.67 1.64
N LEU A 24 5.65 3.02 1.67
CA LEU A 24 4.43 3.50 1.01
C LEU A 24 3.50 4.16 2.02
N SER A 25 2.75 5.17 1.59
CA SER A 25 1.60 5.64 2.34
C SER A 25 0.50 4.56 2.39
N GLY A 26 -0.50 4.74 3.27
CA GLY A 26 -1.65 3.84 3.31
C GLY A 26 -2.38 3.78 1.96
N GLN A 27 -2.75 2.57 1.55
CA GLN A 27 -3.63 2.33 0.41
C GLN A 27 -5.01 1.96 0.93
N VAL A 28 -6.04 2.53 0.31
CA VAL A 28 -7.44 2.35 0.72
C VAL A 28 -8.28 1.98 -0.50
N GLY A 29 -9.28 1.12 -0.29
CA GLY A 29 -10.29 0.80 -1.30
C GLY A 29 -11.30 1.93 -1.48
N THR A 30 -12.16 1.78 -2.48
CA THR A 30 -13.33 2.64 -2.66
C THR A 30 -14.38 2.29 -1.61
N SER A 31 -15.06 3.30 -1.04
CA SER A 31 -16.12 3.06 -0.07
C SER A 31 -17.27 2.27 -0.70
N ASP A 32 -18.01 1.53 0.12
CA ASP A 32 -19.22 0.78 -0.26
C ASP A 32 -19.02 -0.44 -1.18
N ASP A 33 -17.80 -0.63 -1.72
CA ASP A 33 -17.41 -1.87 -2.39
C ASP A 33 -17.25 -3.05 -1.40
N SER A 34 -17.26 -4.28 -1.91
CA SER A 34 -16.99 -5.46 -1.09
C SER A 34 -15.58 -5.43 -0.48
N ILE A 35 -15.37 -6.14 0.63
CA ILE A 35 -14.03 -6.21 1.23
C ILE A 35 -13.00 -6.84 0.27
N GLN A 36 -13.42 -7.82 -0.53
CA GLN A 36 -12.59 -8.44 -1.56
C GLN A 36 -12.14 -7.41 -2.59
N ASP A 37 -13.08 -6.60 -3.10
CA ASP A 37 -12.78 -5.58 -4.09
C ASP A 37 -11.90 -4.47 -3.51
N GLN A 38 -12.18 -4.02 -2.28
CA GLN A 38 -11.34 -3.05 -1.58
C GLN A 38 -9.92 -3.58 -1.37
N THR A 39 -9.78 -4.85 -1.01
CA THR A 39 -8.48 -5.50 -0.81
C THR A 39 -7.71 -5.58 -2.13
N GLN A 40 -8.35 -6.01 -3.22
CA GLN A 40 -7.73 -6.05 -4.53
C GLN A 40 -7.29 -4.65 -4.99
N GLN A 41 -8.13 -3.63 -4.82
CA GLN A 41 -7.77 -2.24 -5.15
C GLN A 41 -6.57 -1.74 -4.34
N CYS A 42 -6.45 -2.11 -3.07
CA CYS A 42 -5.27 -1.80 -2.25
C CYS A 42 -4.02 -2.47 -2.81
N LEU A 43 -4.10 -3.77 -3.16
CA LEU A 43 -2.99 -4.54 -3.72
C LEU A 43 -2.54 -3.97 -5.08
N ASP A 44 -3.47 -3.63 -5.96
CA ASP A 44 -3.16 -3.03 -7.27
C ASP A 44 -2.42 -1.69 -7.13
N LYS A 45 -2.85 -0.86 -6.16
CA LYS A 45 -2.18 0.41 -5.83
C LYS A 45 -0.78 0.18 -5.25
N ILE A 46 -0.61 -0.82 -4.39
CA ILE A 46 0.71 -1.20 -3.85
C ILE A 46 1.63 -1.61 -4.99
N ASP A 47 1.17 -2.49 -5.90
CA ASP A 47 1.97 -2.96 -7.03
C ASP A 47 2.39 -1.82 -7.96
N ALA A 48 1.47 -0.89 -8.28
CA ALA A 48 1.79 0.29 -9.08
C ALA A 48 2.87 1.16 -8.42
N LEU A 49 2.72 1.47 -7.12
CA LEU A 49 3.68 2.31 -6.40
C LEU A 49 5.04 1.62 -6.21
N LEU A 50 5.07 0.30 -6.00
CA LEU A 50 6.31 -0.48 -5.95
C LEU A 50 7.01 -0.46 -7.31
N ALA A 51 6.28 -0.64 -8.41
CA ALA A 51 6.85 -0.57 -9.75
C ALA A 51 7.47 0.81 -10.03
N GLU A 52 6.79 1.90 -9.68
CA GLU A 52 7.33 3.26 -9.77
C GLU A 52 8.58 3.47 -8.90
N ALA A 53 8.65 2.81 -7.75
CA ALA A 53 9.82 2.81 -6.88
C ALA A 53 10.96 1.88 -7.36
N GLY A 54 10.78 1.13 -8.46
CA GLY A 54 11.74 0.16 -8.97
C GLY A 54 11.81 -1.12 -8.12
N SER A 55 10.70 -1.53 -7.51
CA SER A 55 10.55 -2.72 -6.69
C SER A 55 9.33 -3.54 -7.13
N SER A 56 8.93 -4.56 -6.35
CA SER A 56 7.77 -5.41 -6.60
C SER A 56 7.25 -6.05 -5.31
N ASN A 57 6.03 -6.60 -5.34
CA ASN A 57 5.46 -7.34 -4.21
C ASN A 57 6.31 -8.56 -3.76
N ARG A 58 7.21 -9.06 -4.61
CA ARG A 58 8.18 -10.13 -4.27
C ARG A 58 9.26 -9.68 -3.27
N GLN A 59 9.37 -8.39 -3.00
CA GLN A 59 10.36 -7.79 -2.11
C GLN A 59 9.72 -7.14 -0.87
N LEU A 60 8.45 -7.45 -0.57
CA LEU A 60 7.78 -6.95 0.61
C LEU A 60 8.48 -7.43 1.88
N LEU A 61 8.80 -6.48 2.76
CA LEU A 61 9.38 -6.74 4.07
C LEU A 61 8.31 -6.87 5.16
N GLN A 62 7.27 -6.02 5.07
CA GLN A 62 6.17 -5.97 6.03
C GLN A 62 4.93 -5.36 5.36
N VAL A 63 3.75 -5.90 5.69
CA VAL A 63 2.45 -5.32 5.36
C VAL A 63 1.62 -5.25 6.63
N THR A 64 1.06 -4.08 6.93
CA THR A 64 0.13 -3.88 8.04
C THR A 64 -1.26 -3.63 7.47
N VAL A 65 -2.20 -4.52 7.75
CA VAL A 65 -3.58 -4.42 7.29
C VAL A 65 -4.46 -3.93 8.44
N TRP A 66 -5.19 -2.84 8.21
CA TRP A 66 -6.18 -2.31 9.14
C TRP A 66 -7.57 -2.63 8.60
N LEU A 67 -8.31 -3.46 9.33
CA LEU A 67 -9.71 -3.77 9.04
C LEU A 67 -10.62 -2.92 9.92
N SER A 68 -11.71 -2.42 9.36
CA SER A 68 -12.75 -1.70 10.10
C SER A 68 -13.52 -2.62 11.05
N ASP A 69 -13.70 -3.88 10.64
CA ASP A 69 -14.31 -4.94 11.44
C ASP A 69 -13.53 -6.25 11.22
N MET A 70 -13.25 -6.97 12.31
CA MET A 70 -12.56 -8.26 12.25
C MET A 70 -13.43 -9.36 11.63
N GLY A 71 -14.74 -9.17 11.54
CA GLY A 71 -15.65 -10.06 10.81
C GLY A 71 -15.27 -10.22 9.34
N TYR A 72 -14.57 -9.24 8.74
CA TYR A 72 -14.10 -9.29 7.36
C TYR A 72 -12.80 -10.07 7.15
N PHE A 73 -12.18 -10.61 8.21
CA PHE A 73 -10.86 -11.22 8.12
C PHE A 73 -10.82 -12.41 7.15
N ALA A 74 -11.83 -13.27 7.16
CA ALA A 74 -11.88 -14.43 6.26
C ALA A 74 -12.03 -13.97 4.79
N ASP A 75 -13.05 -13.14 4.53
CA ASP A 75 -13.35 -12.60 3.20
C ASP A 75 -12.18 -11.82 2.58
N MET A 76 -11.43 -11.07 3.40
CA MET A 76 -10.22 -10.35 2.95
C MET A 76 -9.10 -11.30 2.52
N ASN A 77 -8.94 -12.44 3.19
CA ASN A 77 -7.88 -13.41 2.90
C ASN A 77 -8.21 -14.37 1.74
N GLY A 78 -9.49 -14.50 1.38
CA GLY A 78 -9.96 -15.43 0.34
C GLY A 78 -10.31 -16.80 0.89
#